data_AF-A0A1S4ET77-F1
#
_entry.id   AF-A0A1S4ET77-F1
#
_cell.length_a   1.000
_cell.length_b   1.000
_cell.length_c   1.000
_cell.angle_alpha   90.00
_cell.angle_beta   90.00
_cell.angle_gamma   90.00
#
_symmetry.space_group_name_H-M   'P 1'
#
loop_
_entity.id
_entity.type
_entity.pdbx_description
1 polymer ?
#
loop_
_entity_poly.entity_id
_entity_poly.type
_entity_poly.pdbx_seq_one_letter_code
_entity_poly.pdbx_strand_id
1 'polypeptide(L)'
;MANRLLKVSAPLQLYTKNHAPLLQILKRCRATQASVAEKSVNVPSTQVTSIDNGLRVATEDSGAPTATVGIWVDAGSRYETDANNGVAHFLEHMAFKI
;
A
#
# COMPACT_ATOMS: atom_id res chain seq x y z
N MET A 1 28.84 -30.19 6.64
CA MET A 1 29.40 -30.27 8.00
C MET A 1 28.31 -29.86 9.00
N ALA A 2 28.03 -30.74 9.96
CA ALA A 2 27.28 -30.57 11.23
C ALA A 2 25.85 -29.94 11.22
N ASN A 3 24.82 -30.75 10.92
CA ASN A 3 23.46 -30.51 11.44
C ASN A 3 23.31 -31.19 12.81
N ARG A 4 23.47 -30.41 13.88
CA ARG A 4 23.25 -30.88 15.26
C ARG A 4 21.76 -30.80 15.58
N LEU A 5 21.03 -31.87 15.25
CA LEU A 5 19.65 -32.09 15.70
C LEU A 5 19.65 -32.14 17.24
N LEU A 6 19.03 -31.13 17.88
CA LEU A 6 18.74 -31.14 19.30
C LEU A 6 17.79 -32.31 19.58
N LYS A 7 18.29 -33.39 20.19
CA LYS A 7 17.46 -34.47 20.71
C LYS A 7 16.67 -33.93 21.90
N VAL A 8 15.40 -33.58 21.65
CA VAL A 8 14.44 -33.25 22.70
C VAL A 8 14.23 -34.49 23.55
N SER A 9 14.57 -34.41 24.83
CA SER A 9 14.46 -35.51 25.79
C SER A 9 13.01 -35.95 25.98
N ALA A 10 12.83 -37.26 26.18
CA ALA A 10 11.56 -37.99 26.26
C ALA A 10 10.42 -37.39 27.12
N PRO A 11 10.63 -36.66 28.24
CA PRO A 11 9.49 -36.15 29.01
C PRO A 11 8.69 -35.06 28.27
N LEU A 12 9.31 -34.32 27.34
CA LEU A 12 8.63 -33.22 26.62
C LEU A 12 7.76 -33.71 25.46
N GLN A 13 8.08 -34.86 24.85
CA GLN A 13 7.23 -35.50 23.85
C GLN A 13 5.91 -36.03 24.44
N LEU A 14 5.94 -36.51 25.68
CA LEU A 14 4.74 -37.03 26.35
C LEU A 14 3.72 -35.93 26.66
N TYR A 15 4.18 -34.70 26.93
CA TYR A 15 3.30 -33.54 27.15
C TYR A 15 2.58 -33.10 25.86
N THR A 16 3.23 -33.24 24.71
CA THR A 16 2.63 -32.89 23.40
C THR A 16 1.65 -33.92 22.86
N LYS A 17 1.60 -35.14 23.42
CA LYS A 17 0.74 -36.23 22.91
C LYS A 17 -0.74 -36.08 23.27
N ASN A 18 -1.09 -35.28 24.30
CA ASN A 18 -2.44 -35.25 24.85
C ASN A 18 -3.21 -33.92 24.69
N HIS A 19 -2.65 -32.91 24.02
CA HIS A 19 -3.37 -31.64 23.77
C HIS A 19 -3.20 -31.16 22.32
N ALA A 20 -4.02 -31.70 21.42
CA ALA A 20 -4.03 -31.37 20.00
C ALA A 20 -5.09 -30.32 19.61
N PRO A 21 -4.97 -29.04 20.02
CA PRO A 21 -5.55 -28.00 19.17
C PRO A 21 -4.60 -26.84 18.80
N LEU A 22 -3.48 -26.65 19.51
CA LEU A 22 -2.74 -25.39 19.41
C LEU A 22 -1.84 -25.30 18.16
N LEU A 23 -1.27 -26.41 17.70
CA LEU A 23 -0.41 -26.43 16.50
C LEU A 23 -1.18 -26.50 15.17
N GLN A 24 -2.50 -26.70 15.20
CA GLN A 24 -3.34 -26.67 13.99
C GLN A 24 -3.72 -25.24 13.59
N ILE A 25 -3.74 -24.31 14.55
CA ILE A 25 -4.07 -22.91 14.34
C ILE A 25 -2.98 -22.19 13.53
N LEU A 26 -1.70 -22.58 13.67
CA LEU A 26 -0.58 -21.93 12.97
C LEU A 26 -0.42 -22.35 11.50
N LYS A 27 -1.22 -23.29 10.98
CA LYS A 27 -1.22 -23.70 9.56
C LYS A 27 -2.20 -22.92 8.67
N ARG A 28 -2.84 -21.88 9.22
CA ARG A 28 -3.67 -20.88 8.52
C ARG A 28 -2.87 -19.57 8.67
N CYS A 29 -2.32 -18.90 7.66
CA CYS A 29 -2.75 -18.67 6.31
C CYS A 29 -1.51 -18.46 5.42
N ARG A 30 -1.19 -19.41 4.53
CA ARG A 30 -0.56 -19.02 3.26
C ARG A 30 -1.70 -18.55 2.37
N ALA A 31 -2.13 -17.30 2.56
CA ALA A 31 -3.00 -16.65 1.59
C ALA A 31 -2.24 -16.62 0.27
N THR A 32 -2.82 -17.29 -0.73
CA THR A 32 -2.39 -17.37 -2.11
C THR A 32 -2.03 -15.97 -2.59
N GLN A 33 -0.83 -15.78 -3.17
CA GLN A 33 -0.59 -14.61 -4.03
C GLN A 33 -1.52 -14.78 -5.24
N ALA A 34 -2.71 -14.19 -5.18
CA ALA A 34 -3.57 -14.06 -6.33
C ALA A 34 -2.92 -13.00 -7.23
N SER A 35 -2.25 -13.45 -8.29
CA SER A 35 -1.93 -12.55 -9.41
C SER A 35 -3.25 -12.17 -10.05
N VAL A 36 -3.80 -11.02 -9.65
CA VAL A 36 -4.93 -10.42 -10.37
C VAL A 36 -4.40 -10.08 -11.75
N ALA A 37 -4.77 -10.89 -12.75
CA ALA A 37 -4.60 -10.51 -14.13
C ALA A 37 -5.59 -9.37 -14.41
N GLU A 38 -5.14 -8.13 -14.25
CA GLU A 38 -5.90 -6.94 -14.63
C GLU A 38 -6.09 -6.93 -16.14
N LYS A 39 -7.22 -7.50 -16.58
CA LYS A 39 -7.71 -7.33 -17.93
C LYS A 39 -8.54 -6.05 -17.94
N SER A 40 -7.95 -4.95 -18.40
CA SER A 40 -8.67 -3.68 -18.48
C SER A 40 -9.83 -3.79 -19.48
N VAL A 41 -11.01 -3.44 -18.99
CA VAL A 41 -12.14 -2.95 -19.78
C VAL A 41 -11.65 -1.75 -20.62
N ASN A 42 -12.29 -1.45 -21.76
CA ASN A 42 -11.99 -0.34 -22.69
C ASN A 42 -11.70 1.02 -21.99
N VAL A 43 -10.48 1.19 -21.49
CA VAL A 43 -9.99 2.36 -20.75
C VAL A 43 -8.70 2.81 -21.46
N PRO A 44 -8.54 4.10 -21.81
CA PRO A 44 -7.31 4.57 -22.43
C PRO A 44 -6.12 4.37 -21.50
N SER A 45 -4.95 4.11 -22.06
CA SER A 45 -3.73 3.95 -21.26
C SER A 45 -3.29 5.28 -20.67
N THR A 46 -3.07 5.34 -19.35
CA THR A 46 -2.48 6.50 -18.69
C THR A 46 -0.97 6.58 -19.01
N GLN A 47 -0.53 7.67 -19.61
CA GLN A 47 0.89 7.95 -19.86
C GLN A 47 1.45 8.78 -18.71
N VAL A 48 2.53 8.29 -18.08
CA VAL A 48 3.18 9.00 -16.96
C VAL A 48 4.59 9.42 -17.39
N THR A 49 4.85 10.72 -17.39
CA THR A 49 6.16 11.31 -17.68
C THR A 49 6.71 11.99 -16.44
N SER A 50 8.00 11.79 -16.14
CA SER A 50 8.73 12.58 -15.15
C SER A 50 9.56 13.62 -15.88
N ILE A 51 9.46 14.88 -15.48
CA ILE A 51 10.32 15.95 -15.99
C ILE A 51 11.53 16.16 -15.07
N ASP A 52 12.55 16.90 -15.55
CA ASP A 52 13.87 17.00 -14.90
C ASP A 52 13.84 17.56 -13.47
N ASN A 53 12.81 18.34 -13.12
CA ASN A 53 12.63 18.88 -11.77
C ASN A 53 11.96 17.89 -10.79
N GLY A 54 11.63 16.68 -11.22
CA GLY A 54 10.98 15.64 -10.42
C GLY A 54 9.44 15.69 -10.40
N LEU A 55 8.80 16.62 -11.11
CA LEU A 55 7.35 16.61 -11.26
C LEU A 55 6.90 15.45 -12.16
N ARG A 56 5.81 14.81 -11.78
CA ARG A 56 5.16 13.75 -12.56
C ARG A 56 3.92 14.30 -13.26
N VAL A 57 3.84 14.07 -14.55
CA VAL A 57 2.70 14.43 -15.40
C VAL A 57 2.04 13.14 -15.86
N ALA A 58 0.79 12.92 -15.44
CA ALA A 58 -0.03 11.80 -15.88
C ALA A 58 -1.10 12.32 -16.85
N THR A 59 -1.18 11.74 -18.05
CA THR A 59 -2.15 12.12 -19.08
C THR A 59 -2.92 10.90 -19.58
N GLU A 60 -4.17 11.13 -19.96
CA GLU A 60 -5.05 10.13 -20.56
C GLU A 60 -5.85 10.81 -21.67
N ASP A 61 -5.80 10.25 -22.89
CA ASP A 61 -6.59 10.74 -24.01
C ASP A 61 -7.91 9.97 -24.07
N SER A 62 -8.99 10.67 -23.73
CA SER A 62 -10.36 10.12 -23.75
C SER A 62 -11.06 10.33 -25.09
N GLY A 63 -10.48 11.09 -26.03
CA GLY A 63 -11.13 11.52 -27.28
C GLY A 63 -12.29 12.51 -27.09
N ALA A 64 -12.51 13.02 -25.87
CA ALA A 64 -13.57 13.98 -25.57
C ALA A 64 -13.18 15.42 -25.97
N PRO A 65 -14.14 16.29 -26.31
CA PRO A 65 -13.88 17.70 -26.62
C PRO A 65 -13.63 18.56 -25.38
N THR A 66 -13.71 17.97 -24.17
CA THR A 66 -13.47 18.64 -22.89
C THR A 66 -12.33 17.94 -22.15
N ALA A 67 -11.63 18.70 -21.31
CA ALA A 67 -10.54 18.19 -20.49
C ALA A 67 -10.68 18.68 -19.04
N THR A 68 -10.15 17.90 -18.11
CA THR A 68 -9.95 18.31 -16.71
C THR A 68 -8.46 18.29 -16.43
N VAL A 69 -7.95 19.37 -15.84
CA VAL A 69 -6.56 19.47 -15.41
C VAL A 69 -6.56 19.68 -13.91
N GLY A 70 -5.76 18.91 -13.19
CA GLY A 70 -5.62 19.00 -11.75
C GLY A 70 -4.15 18.93 -11.34
N ILE A 71 -3.86 19.46 -10.15
CA ILE A 71 -2.55 19.35 -9.51
C ILE A 71 -2.76 18.59 -8.20
N TRP A 72 -1.99 17.51 -8.02
CA TRP A 72 -1.97 16.75 -6.78
C TRP A 72 -0.63 16.95 -6.09
N VAL A 73 -0.69 17.37 -4.84
CA VAL A 73 0.48 17.58 -3.98
C VAL A 73 0.40 16.57 -2.84
N ASP A 74 1.50 15.87 -2.57
CA ASP A 74 1.64 15.00 -1.40
C ASP A 74 1.87 15.86 -0.15
N ALA A 75 0.80 16.53 0.29
CA ALA A 75 0.77 17.43 1.44
C ALA A 75 -0.63 17.40 2.09
N GLY A 76 -0.75 17.94 3.30
CA GLY A 76 -2.01 18.03 4.05
C GLY A 76 -1.79 18.03 5.56
N SER A 77 -2.87 18.01 6.34
CA SER A 77 -2.80 18.14 7.82
C SER A 77 -1.96 17.08 8.52
N ARG A 78 -1.70 15.92 7.90
CA ARG A 78 -0.75 14.91 8.41
C ARG A 78 0.67 15.47 8.57
N TYR A 79 1.06 16.43 7.72
CA TYR A 79 2.39 17.02 7.71
C TYR A 79 2.45 18.34 8.50
N GLU A 80 1.39 18.69 9.24
CA GLU A 80 1.36 19.86 10.11
C GLU A 80 2.00 19.56 11.47
N THR A 81 2.34 20.64 12.17
CA THR A 81 2.84 20.70 13.53
C THR A 81 1.87 21.53 14.38
N ASP A 82 2.04 21.53 15.69
CA ASP A 82 1.20 22.35 16.58
C ASP A 82 1.25 23.85 16.24
N ALA A 83 2.37 24.34 15.68
CA ALA A 83 2.57 25.74 15.34
C ALA A 83 1.84 26.18 14.06
N ASN A 84 1.49 25.25 13.17
CA ASN A 84 0.88 25.54 11.86
C ASN A 84 -0.35 24.66 11.57
N ASN A 85 -1.00 24.18 12.63
CA ASN A 85 -2.22 23.39 12.54
C ASN A 85 -3.33 24.19 11.81
N GLY A 86 -3.94 23.56 10.82
CA GLY A 86 -5.01 24.15 10.01
C GLY A 86 -4.55 24.93 8.78
N VAL A 87 -3.23 25.00 8.51
CA VAL A 87 -2.69 25.65 7.31
C VAL A 87 -3.16 24.97 6.01
N ALA A 88 -3.26 23.65 5.97
CA ALA A 88 -3.74 22.92 4.79
C ALA A 88 -5.19 23.31 4.45
N HIS A 89 -6.07 23.34 5.44
CA HIS A 89 -7.46 23.77 5.28
C HIS A 89 -7.55 25.26 4.91
N PHE A 90 -6.71 26.10 5.53
CA PHE A 90 -6.65 27.51 5.20
C PHE A 90 -6.18 27.73 3.75
N LEU A 91 -5.14 27.03 3.30
CA LEU A 91 -4.62 27.09 1.94
C LEU A 91 -5.67 26.69 0.90
N GLU A 92 -6.48 25.68 1.17
CA GLU A 92 -7.61 25.29 0.31
C GLU A 92 -8.58 26.46 0.07
N HIS A 93 -8.90 27.22 1.11
CA HIS A 93 -9.79 28.38 1.02
C HIS A 93 -9.12 29.60 0.38
N MET A 94 -7.79 29.67 0.41
CA MET A 94 -7.02 30.77 -0.15
C MET A 94 -6.55 30.53 -1.59
N ALA A 95 -6.54 29.28 -2.06
CA ALA A 95 -5.99 28.88 -3.36
C ALA A 95 -6.60 29.63 -4.56
N PHE A 96 -7.85 30.11 -4.43
CA PHE A 96 -8.58 30.80 -5.50
C PHE A 96 -9.02 32.23 -5.11
N LYS A 97 -8.46 32.78 -4.04
CA LYS A 97 -8.78 34.16 -3.64
C LYS A 97 -7.82 35.13 -4.37
N ILE A 98 -8.42 36.04 -5.15
CA ILE A 98 -7.74 37.12 -5.89
C ILE A 98 -7.70 38.38 -5.00
#